data_AF-A0AAD8Q2U0-F1
#
_entry.id   AF-A0AAD8Q2U0-F1
#
_cell.length_a   1.000
_cell.length_b   1.000
_cell.length_c   1.000
_cell.angle_alpha   90.00
_cell.angle_beta   90.00
_cell.angle_gamma   90.00
#
_symmetry.space_group_name_H-M   'P 1'
#
loop_
_entity.id
_entity.type
_entity.pdbx_description
1 polymer ?
#
loop_
_entity_poly.entity_id
_entity_poly.type
_entity_poly.pdbx_seq_one_letter_code
_entity_poly.pdbx_strand_id
1 'polypeptide(L)'
;MRRTFRLLAGVKPARYLEPGTPTGLTGLWTHNSPRSTLLYLYSTTLEKLKTFPESSLYRQSVEAITKHRLNLVEATEPPGFAEWEKKAAQIFKEKPEQFHLVSGRVDGSGSRTVKLGNRTFIIGTHHDAKDIRVEEWDGEKDEGGTLEGLRTETERKDHQLLASHKDLNDIAKVELEPEPQLTADQISELENKIGAGLIEEVIQVAEGELKLVDVMKQAKVWEDLEEKPVEGQWTYFERNSA
;
A
#
# COMPACT_ATOMS: atom_id res chain seq x y z
N MET A 1 -24.83 -43.91 -22.23
CA MET A 1 -24.14 -42.59 -22.35
C MET A 1 -23.64 -42.12 -20.99
N ARG A 2 -22.40 -42.45 -20.59
CA ARG A 2 -21.74 -41.88 -19.40
C ARG A 2 -20.22 -41.79 -19.67
N ARG A 3 -19.77 -40.73 -20.34
CA ARG A 3 -18.32 -40.51 -20.63
C ARG A 3 -17.84 -39.07 -20.41
N THR A 4 -18.69 -38.13 -20.02
CA THR A 4 -18.32 -36.70 -19.93
C THR A 4 -17.83 -36.25 -18.55
N PHE A 5 -18.21 -36.91 -17.45
CA PHE A 5 -17.82 -36.46 -16.10
C PHE A 5 -16.37 -36.78 -15.70
N ARG A 6 -15.65 -37.64 -16.43
CA ARG A 6 -14.25 -37.98 -16.10
C ARG A 6 -13.26 -36.86 -16.47
N LEU A 7 -13.65 -35.94 -17.36
CA LEU A 7 -12.84 -34.78 -17.76
C LEU A 7 -12.89 -33.63 -16.75
N LEU A 8 -13.87 -33.60 -15.86
CA LEU A 8 -14.03 -32.54 -14.84
C LEU A 8 -13.35 -32.86 -13.51
N ALA A 9 -12.96 -34.12 -13.27
CA ALA A 9 -12.33 -34.53 -12.01
C ALA A 9 -10.88 -34.04 -11.85
N GLY A 10 -10.25 -33.53 -12.91
CA GLY A 10 -8.88 -32.99 -12.90
C GLY A 10 -8.77 -31.49 -12.63
N VAL A 11 -9.88 -30.76 -12.62
CA VAL A 11 -9.88 -29.30 -12.37
C VAL A 11 -10.35 -29.07 -10.94
N LYS A 12 -9.42 -29.13 -9.98
CA LYS A 12 -9.68 -28.53 -8.67
C LYS A 12 -9.91 -27.03 -8.92
N PRO A 13 -11.04 -26.44 -8.48
CA PRO A 13 -11.21 -25.00 -8.61
C PRO A 13 -10.08 -24.29 -7.87
N ALA A 14 -9.50 -23.26 -8.47
CA ALA A 14 -8.52 -22.41 -7.81
C ALA A 14 -9.15 -21.88 -6.52
N ARG A 15 -8.53 -22.19 -5.38
CA ARG A 15 -8.99 -21.73 -4.08
C ARG A 15 -8.33 -20.38 -3.80
N TYR A 16 -9.13 -19.36 -3.55
CA TYR A 16 -8.68 -18.03 -3.15
C TYR A 16 -8.90 -17.82 -1.65
N LEU A 17 -8.16 -16.90 -1.05
CA LEU A 17 -8.39 -16.48 0.33
C LEU A 17 -9.35 -15.29 0.32
N GLU A 18 -10.51 -15.44 0.95
CA GLU A 18 -11.48 -14.36 1.06
C GLU A 18 -10.93 -13.29 2.02
N PRO A 19 -10.90 -12.00 1.64
CA PRO A 19 -10.42 -10.92 2.50
C PRO A 19 -11.26 -10.79 3.78
N GLY A 20 -10.62 -10.46 4.91
CA GLY A 20 -11.32 -10.30 6.19
C GLY A 20 -11.70 -11.61 6.90
N THR A 21 -11.25 -12.75 6.39
CA THR A 21 -11.41 -14.06 7.04
C THR A 21 -10.36 -14.20 8.16
N PRO A 22 -10.69 -14.83 9.30
CA PRO A 22 -9.71 -15.05 10.37
C PRO A 22 -8.63 -16.05 9.92
N THR A 23 -7.35 -15.71 10.12
CA THR A 23 -6.20 -16.56 9.77
C THR A 23 -5.88 -17.64 10.81
N GLY A 24 -6.58 -17.62 11.96
CA GLY A 24 -6.31 -18.47 13.11
C GLY A 24 -5.45 -17.79 14.19
N LEU A 25 -4.88 -16.63 13.90
CA LEU A 25 -4.22 -15.76 14.88
C LEU A 25 -5.17 -14.62 15.29
N THR A 26 -5.19 -14.28 16.57
CA THR A 26 -6.08 -13.23 17.10
C THR A 26 -5.65 -11.85 16.60
N GLY A 27 -6.58 -11.12 15.98
CA GLY A 27 -6.31 -9.75 15.49
C GLY A 27 -5.60 -9.71 14.13
N LEU A 28 -5.39 -10.85 13.47
CA LEU A 28 -4.82 -10.94 12.13
C LEU A 28 -5.88 -11.48 11.15
N TRP A 29 -6.21 -10.66 10.15
CA TRP A 29 -7.22 -10.97 9.14
C TRP A 29 -6.58 -11.12 7.77
N THR A 30 -7.15 -11.95 6.91
CA THR A 30 -6.64 -12.13 5.54
C THR A 30 -6.67 -10.83 4.76
N HIS A 31 -5.55 -10.53 4.12
CA HIS A 31 -5.39 -9.31 3.33
C HIS A 31 -5.94 -9.49 1.91
N ASN A 32 -6.52 -8.43 1.30
CA ASN A 32 -7.10 -8.52 -0.04
C ASN A 32 -6.05 -8.72 -1.15
N SER A 33 -5.00 -7.88 -1.16
CA SER A 33 -3.94 -7.90 -2.18
C SER A 33 -2.53 -7.89 -1.52
N PRO A 34 -2.10 -8.99 -0.88
CA PRO A 34 -0.87 -9.01 -0.09
C PRO A 34 0.39 -8.74 -0.94
N ARG A 35 0.37 -9.14 -2.21
CA ARG A 35 1.50 -8.97 -3.14
C ARG A 35 1.82 -7.49 -3.37
N SER A 36 0.84 -6.70 -3.82
CA SER A 36 1.04 -5.26 -4.08
C SER A 36 1.44 -4.50 -2.82
N THR A 37 0.85 -4.84 -1.67
CA THR A 37 1.24 -4.26 -0.37
C THR A 37 2.70 -4.54 -0.04
N LEU A 38 3.17 -5.78 -0.18
CA LEU A 38 4.57 -6.12 0.06
C LEU A 38 5.53 -5.44 -0.94
N LEU A 39 5.16 -5.37 -2.23
CA LEU A 39 5.96 -4.66 -3.23
C LEU A 39 6.08 -3.17 -2.89
N TYR A 40 4.99 -2.55 -2.43
CA TYR A 40 4.99 -1.16 -1.98
C TYR A 40 5.86 -0.98 -0.73
N LEU A 41 5.67 -1.80 0.30
CA LEU A 41 6.44 -1.70 1.55
C LEU A 41 7.93 -1.93 1.31
N TYR A 42 8.32 -2.95 0.55
CA TYR A 42 9.75 -3.20 0.27
C TYR A 42 10.38 -2.14 -0.62
N SER A 43 9.67 -1.63 -1.62
CA SER A 43 10.21 -0.57 -2.47
C SER A 43 10.36 0.76 -1.71
N THR A 44 9.40 1.10 -0.84
CA THR A 44 9.51 2.27 0.04
C THR A 44 10.63 2.11 1.07
N THR A 45 10.80 0.94 1.68
CA THR A 45 11.92 0.69 2.61
C THR A 45 13.26 0.85 1.89
N LEU A 46 13.41 0.27 0.69
CA LEU A 46 14.64 0.42 -0.10
C LEU A 46 14.92 1.86 -0.49
N GLU A 47 13.89 2.66 -0.79
CA GLU A 47 14.08 4.09 -1.06
C GLU A 47 14.53 4.85 0.18
N LYS A 48 13.91 4.60 1.34
CA LYS A 48 14.32 5.22 2.61
C LYS A 48 15.75 4.85 3.00
N LEU A 49 16.16 3.60 2.79
CA LEU A 49 17.52 3.11 3.08
C LEU A 49 18.61 3.81 2.26
N LYS A 50 18.30 4.38 1.09
CA LYS A 50 19.27 5.20 0.32
C LYS A 50 19.78 6.41 1.09
N THR A 51 19.05 6.86 2.11
CA THR A 51 19.47 7.99 2.96
C THR A 51 20.54 7.63 3.98
N PHE A 52 20.82 6.34 4.17
CA PHE A 52 21.86 5.83 5.07
C PHE A 52 23.20 5.68 4.34
N PRO A 53 24.36 5.75 5.01
CA PRO A 53 25.64 5.46 4.37
C PRO A 53 25.78 3.98 3.99
N GLU A 54 26.47 3.68 2.88
CA GLU A 54 26.68 2.31 2.37
C GLU A 54 27.52 1.43 3.32
N SER A 55 28.36 2.05 4.16
CA SER A 55 29.16 1.36 5.17
C SER A 55 28.34 0.85 6.35
N SER A 56 27.11 1.35 6.55
CA SER A 56 26.30 0.94 7.69
C SER A 56 25.84 -0.51 7.58
N LEU A 57 26.16 -1.32 8.60
CA LEU A 57 25.82 -2.74 8.63
C LEU A 57 24.30 -2.95 8.63
N TYR A 58 23.55 -2.06 9.30
CA TYR A 58 22.09 -2.07 9.28
C TYR A 58 21.53 -1.89 7.85
N ARG A 59 22.04 -0.94 7.06
CA ARG A 59 21.61 -0.78 5.67
C ARG A 59 21.90 -2.03 4.85
N GLN A 60 23.10 -2.59 4.98
CA GLN A 60 23.50 -3.79 4.22
C GLN A 60 22.62 -5.00 4.55
N SER A 61 22.34 -5.25 5.82
CA SER A 61 21.51 -6.39 6.25
C SER A 61 20.06 -6.24 5.79
N VAL A 62 19.46 -5.07 5.98
CA VAL A 62 18.07 -4.81 5.58
C VAL A 62 17.94 -4.81 4.06
N GLU A 63 18.88 -4.22 3.32
CA GLU A 63 18.88 -4.29 1.85
C GLU A 63 18.96 -5.74 1.35
N ALA A 64 19.81 -6.57 1.95
CA ALA A 64 19.92 -7.98 1.54
C ALA A 64 18.61 -8.75 1.76
N ILE A 65 18.00 -8.59 2.94
CA ILE A 65 16.75 -9.28 3.30
C ILE A 65 15.59 -8.77 2.43
N THR A 66 15.44 -7.44 2.30
CA THR A 66 14.35 -6.84 1.53
C THR A 66 14.44 -7.16 0.05
N LYS A 67 15.64 -7.10 -0.56
CA LYS A 67 15.84 -7.51 -1.97
C LYS A 67 15.51 -8.98 -2.18
N HIS A 68 15.96 -9.86 -1.27
CA HIS A 68 15.65 -11.28 -1.36
C HIS A 68 14.14 -11.54 -1.32
N ARG A 69 13.42 -10.96 -0.35
CA ARG A 69 11.96 -11.11 -0.23
C ARG A 69 11.21 -10.49 -1.41
N LEU A 70 11.64 -9.31 -1.86
CA LEU A 70 11.09 -8.64 -3.02
C LEU A 70 11.21 -9.50 -4.29
N ASN A 71 12.35 -10.14 -4.52
CA ASN A 71 12.52 -11.05 -5.66
C ASN A 71 11.55 -12.25 -5.61
N LEU A 72 11.28 -12.79 -4.41
CA LEU A 72 10.32 -13.88 -4.23
C LEU A 72 8.88 -13.45 -4.55
N VAL A 73 8.48 -12.28 -4.05
CA VAL A 73 7.14 -11.69 -4.28
C VAL A 73 6.93 -11.30 -5.75
N GLU A 74 7.99 -10.89 -6.44
CA GLU A 74 7.95 -10.60 -7.87
C GLU A 74 7.76 -11.85 -8.71
N ALA A 75 8.44 -12.94 -8.35
CA ALA A 75 8.35 -14.21 -9.08
C ALA A 75 6.95 -14.86 -9.02
N THR A 76 6.12 -14.51 -8.04
CA THR A 76 4.77 -15.07 -7.87
C THR A 76 3.71 -14.17 -8.49
N GLU A 77 3.29 -14.48 -9.72
CA GLU A 77 2.24 -13.73 -10.42
C GLU A 77 0.86 -14.43 -10.30
N PRO A 78 -0.22 -13.68 -9.99
CA PRO A 78 -1.55 -14.24 -10.02
C PRO A 78 -2.02 -14.50 -11.46
N PRO A 79 -2.89 -15.50 -11.68
CA PRO A 79 -3.50 -15.72 -12.99
C PRO A 79 -4.32 -14.49 -13.40
N GLY A 80 -4.17 -14.05 -14.66
CA GLY A 80 -4.89 -12.87 -15.19
C GLY A 80 -4.23 -11.51 -14.89
N PHE A 81 -3.09 -11.49 -14.20
CA PHE A 81 -2.37 -10.25 -13.87
C PHE A 81 -2.02 -9.40 -15.10
N ALA A 82 -1.51 -10.03 -16.17
CA ALA A 82 -1.09 -9.32 -17.37
C ALA A 82 -2.25 -8.64 -18.14
N GLU A 83 -3.46 -9.20 -18.06
CA GLU A 83 -4.64 -8.58 -18.66
C GLU A 83 -5.11 -7.40 -17.81
N TRP A 84 -5.14 -7.59 -16.50
CA TRP A 84 -5.45 -6.54 -15.54
C TRP A 84 -4.49 -5.36 -15.65
N GLU A 85 -3.18 -5.61 -15.74
CA GLU A 85 -2.16 -4.56 -15.87
C GLU A 85 -2.38 -3.72 -17.15
N LYS A 86 -2.74 -4.36 -18.27
CA LYS A 86 -3.06 -3.64 -19.51
C LYS A 86 -4.29 -2.75 -19.35
N LYS A 87 -5.35 -3.25 -18.71
CA LYS A 87 -6.56 -2.46 -18.42
C LYS A 87 -6.25 -1.31 -17.48
N ALA A 88 -5.54 -1.56 -16.39
CA ALA A 88 -5.12 -0.55 -15.43
C ALA A 88 -4.27 0.54 -16.11
N ALA A 89 -3.35 0.17 -17.00
CA ALA A 89 -2.55 1.11 -17.77
C ALA A 89 -3.38 1.93 -18.78
N GLN A 90 -4.41 1.36 -19.38
CA GLN A 90 -5.34 2.08 -20.25
C GLN A 90 -6.13 3.12 -19.45
N ILE A 91 -6.72 2.70 -18.33
CA ILE A 91 -7.47 3.56 -17.41
C ILE A 91 -6.59 4.72 -16.91
N PHE A 92 -5.33 4.42 -16.54
CA PHE A 92 -4.38 5.44 -16.09
C PHE A 92 -4.05 6.46 -17.19
N LYS A 93 -3.93 6.02 -18.46
CA LYS A 93 -3.69 6.92 -19.60
C LYS A 93 -4.89 7.79 -19.93
N GLU A 94 -6.09 7.26 -19.81
CA GLU A 94 -7.33 7.98 -20.10
C GLU A 94 -7.61 9.09 -19.08
N LYS A 95 -7.28 8.85 -17.80
CA LYS A 95 -7.62 9.76 -16.70
C LYS A 95 -6.48 9.95 -15.70
N PRO A 96 -5.33 10.55 -16.09
CA PRO A 96 -4.19 10.73 -15.19
C PRO A 96 -4.48 11.67 -14.01
N GLU A 97 -5.25 12.75 -14.26
CA GLU A 97 -5.60 13.76 -13.24
C GLU A 97 -6.31 13.14 -12.02
N GLN A 98 -7.05 12.05 -12.23
CA GLN A 98 -7.85 11.42 -11.19
C GLN A 98 -7.01 10.68 -10.14
N PHE A 99 -5.81 10.22 -10.51
CA PHE A 99 -4.92 9.41 -9.68
C PHE A 99 -3.89 10.25 -8.90
N HIS A 100 -3.92 11.58 -9.04
CA HIS A 100 -3.04 12.50 -8.34
C HIS A 100 -3.74 13.25 -7.19
N LEU A 101 -5.06 13.10 -7.04
CA LEU A 101 -5.85 13.76 -6.01
C LEU A 101 -5.62 13.12 -4.63
N VAL A 102 -4.83 13.81 -3.80
CA VAL A 102 -4.53 13.40 -2.41
C VAL A 102 -5.73 13.60 -1.47
N SER A 103 -6.58 14.59 -1.76
CA SER A 103 -7.77 14.95 -1.00
C SER A 103 -8.67 15.83 -1.86
N GLY A 104 -10.00 15.64 -1.78
CA GLY A 104 -10.97 16.51 -2.48
C GLY A 104 -12.13 15.80 -3.18
N ARG A 105 -12.35 14.50 -2.99
CA ARG A 105 -13.62 13.87 -3.38
C ARG A 105 -14.60 13.95 -2.23
N VAL A 106 -15.88 14.15 -2.55
CA VAL A 106 -17.01 14.16 -1.60
C VAL A 106 -17.03 12.89 -0.75
N ASP A 107 -16.82 11.73 -1.37
CA ASP A 107 -16.84 10.44 -0.66
C ASP A 107 -15.69 10.27 0.36
N GLY A 108 -14.74 11.20 0.45
CA GLY A 108 -13.48 11.03 1.18
C GLY A 108 -12.51 10.05 0.52
N SER A 109 -12.89 9.40 -0.58
CA SER A 109 -12.02 8.52 -1.35
C SER A 109 -10.95 9.32 -2.06
N GLY A 110 -9.69 8.96 -1.86
CA GLY A 110 -8.54 9.61 -2.47
C GLY A 110 -7.68 8.58 -3.18
N SER A 111 -6.99 8.98 -4.23
CA SER A 111 -5.96 8.14 -4.84
C SER A 111 -4.72 8.96 -5.07
N ARG A 112 -3.62 8.56 -4.42
CA ARG A 112 -2.32 9.18 -4.60
C ARG A 112 -1.41 8.24 -5.37
N THR A 113 -0.90 8.72 -6.49
CA THR A 113 0.18 8.05 -7.21
C THR A 113 1.51 8.33 -6.53
N VAL A 114 2.22 7.27 -6.13
CA VAL A 114 3.59 7.33 -5.60
C VAL A 114 4.52 6.67 -6.60
N LYS A 115 5.52 7.43 -7.08
CA LYS A 115 6.56 6.91 -7.97
C LYS A 115 7.77 6.49 -7.12
N LEU A 116 8.09 5.20 -7.15
CA LEU A 116 9.23 4.61 -6.44
C LEU A 116 10.17 4.01 -7.47
N GLY A 117 11.22 4.75 -7.83
CA GLY A 117 12.13 4.36 -8.92
C GLY A 117 11.39 4.21 -10.26
N ASN A 118 11.39 2.98 -10.81
CA ASN A 118 10.71 2.67 -12.08
C ASN A 118 9.26 2.18 -11.89
N ARG A 119 8.73 2.16 -10.66
CA ARG A 119 7.38 1.65 -10.35
C ARG A 119 6.45 2.77 -9.97
N THR A 120 5.22 2.68 -10.46
CA THR A 120 4.12 3.57 -10.12
C THR A 120 3.13 2.80 -9.27
N PHE A 121 2.97 3.21 -8.01
CA PHE A 121 1.97 2.66 -7.12
C PHE A 121 0.79 3.63 -7.02
N ILE A 122 -0.42 3.09 -7.09
CA ILE A 122 -1.65 3.84 -6.84
C ILE A 122 -2.13 3.43 -5.46
N ILE A 123 -2.12 4.38 -4.52
CA ILE A 123 -2.63 4.16 -3.16
C ILE A 123 -4.01 4.80 -3.11
N GLY A 124 -5.03 3.95 -3.12
CA GLY A 124 -6.43 4.36 -3.00
C GLY A 124 -6.93 4.20 -1.57
N THR A 125 -7.62 5.20 -1.04
CA THR A 125 -8.55 5.02 0.09
C THR A 125 -9.93 4.78 -0.48
N HIS A 126 -10.42 3.54 -0.36
CA HIS A 126 -11.80 3.23 -0.69
C HIS A 126 -12.65 3.50 0.55
N HIS A 127 -13.65 4.37 0.41
CA HIS A 127 -14.71 4.50 1.39
C HIS A 127 -15.88 3.64 0.91
N ASP A 128 -16.41 2.81 1.80
CA ASP A 128 -17.63 2.07 1.51
C ASP A 128 -18.78 3.06 1.35
N ALA A 129 -19.66 2.82 0.37
CA ALA A 129 -20.87 3.61 0.19
C ALA A 129 -21.70 3.52 1.48
N LYS A 130 -21.84 4.65 2.17
CA LYS A 130 -22.67 4.73 3.37
C LYS A 130 -24.12 4.93 2.96
N ASP A 131 -25.03 4.66 3.90
CA ASP A 131 -26.43 5.03 3.71
C ASP A 131 -26.51 6.55 3.55
N ILE A 132 -27.25 7.01 2.53
CA ILE A 132 -27.47 8.43 2.20
C ILE A 132 -27.97 9.21 3.42
N ARG A 133 -28.67 8.54 4.36
CA ARG A 133 -29.14 9.15 5.62
C ARG A 133 -28.02 9.51 6.60
N VAL A 134 -26.85 8.91 6.45
CA VAL A 134 -25.67 9.06 7.31
C VAL A 134 -24.58 9.88 6.61
N GLU A 135 -24.71 10.10 5.30
CA GLU A 135 -23.85 11.01 4.55
C GLU A 135 -24.18 12.45 4.99
N GLU A 136 -23.23 13.03 5.73
CA GLU A 136 -23.26 14.45 6.06
C GLU A 136 -22.89 15.27 4.83
N TRP A 137 -23.25 16.56 4.87
CA TRP A 137 -22.95 17.50 3.79
C TRP A 137 -21.48 17.44 3.35
N ASP A 138 -21.30 17.46 2.03
CA ASP A 138 -20.11 17.15 1.23
C ASP A 138 -18.85 18.00 1.53
N GLY A 139 -18.94 18.96 2.45
CA GLY A 139 -17.83 19.83 2.86
C GLY A 139 -17.39 20.81 1.78
N GLU A 140 -18.22 21.04 0.75
CA GLU A 140 -17.95 22.03 -0.29
C GLU A 140 -17.65 23.39 0.34
N LYS A 141 -16.66 24.11 -0.19
CA LYS A 141 -16.31 25.42 0.36
C LYS A 141 -17.52 26.34 0.19
N ASP A 142 -18.07 26.84 1.29
CA ASP A 142 -19.14 27.85 1.23
C ASP A 142 -18.57 29.13 0.62
N GLU A 143 -18.90 29.38 -0.65
CA GLU A 143 -18.47 30.55 -1.39
C GLU A 143 -19.34 31.78 -1.12
N GLY A 144 -20.36 31.62 -0.26
CA GLY A 144 -21.32 32.65 0.08
C GLY A 144 -22.45 32.79 -0.95
N GLY A 145 -23.48 33.56 -0.58
CA GLY A 145 -24.63 33.79 -1.45
C GLY A 145 -24.28 34.67 -2.66
N THR A 146 -24.78 34.30 -3.83
CA THR A 146 -24.71 35.17 -5.02
C THR A 146 -25.60 36.40 -4.82
N LEU A 147 -25.10 37.62 -5.02
CA LEU A 147 -25.99 38.79 -5.08
C LEU A 147 -26.85 38.76 -6.36
N GLU A 148 -28.16 38.94 -6.18
CA GLU A 148 -29.16 38.99 -7.26
C GLU A 148 -29.21 40.38 -7.93
N GLY A 149 -29.61 40.45 -9.21
CA GLY A 149 -29.91 41.71 -9.92
C GLY A 149 -28.93 42.14 -11.03
N LEU A 150 -29.12 43.37 -11.55
CA LEU A 150 -28.28 43.98 -12.60
C LEU A 150 -26.95 44.46 -12.00
N ARG A 151 -25.89 43.68 -12.20
CA ARG A 151 -24.55 43.93 -11.62
C ARG A 151 -23.59 44.57 -12.61
N THR A 152 -22.61 45.32 -12.09
CA THR A 152 -21.48 45.85 -12.88
C THR A 152 -20.50 44.73 -13.27
N GLU A 153 -19.64 44.96 -14.28
CA GLU A 153 -18.67 43.95 -14.73
C GLU A 153 -17.70 43.52 -13.62
N THR A 154 -17.30 44.44 -12.74
CA THR A 154 -16.42 44.17 -11.59
C THR A 154 -17.08 43.28 -10.55
N GLU A 155 -18.39 43.41 -10.37
CA GLU A 155 -19.18 42.61 -9.42
C GLU A 155 -19.56 41.23 -9.98
N ARG A 156 -19.45 40.98 -11.28
CA ARG A 156 -19.73 39.68 -11.91
C ARG A 156 -18.54 38.72 -11.94
N LYS A 157 -17.39 39.07 -11.37
CA LYS A 157 -16.21 38.20 -11.35
C LYS A 157 -16.51 36.81 -10.75
N ASP A 158 -17.42 36.74 -9.79
CA ASP A 158 -17.89 35.49 -9.17
C ASP A 158 -18.61 34.56 -10.17
N HIS A 159 -19.25 35.08 -11.22
CA HIS A 159 -19.88 34.25 -12.25
C HIS A 159 -18.87 33.44 -13.07
N GLN A 160 -17.62 33.91 -13.16
CA GLN A 160 -16.56 33.15 -13.80
C GLN A 160 -16.19 31.92 -12.96
N LEU A 161 -16.29 32.03 -11.62
CA LEU A 161 -16.10 30.90 -10.70
C LEU A 161 -17.17 29.84 -10.94
N LEU A 162 -18.45 30.25 -11.04
CA LEU A 162 -19.59 29.38 -11.36
C LEU A 162 -19.39 28.56 -12.63
N ALA A 163 -18.90 29.18 -13.71
CA ALA A 163 -18.64 28.49 -14.97
C ALA A 163 -17.40 27.56 -14.91
N SER A 164 -16.51 27.79 -13.95
CA SER A 164 -15.28 27.01 -13.77
C SER A 164 -15.37 25.93 -12.68
N HIS A 165 -16.42 25.94 -11.86
CA HIS A 165 -16.65 24.90 -10.88
C HIS A 165 -16.82 23.56 -11.57
N LYS A 166 -16.15 22.55 -11.02
CA LYS A 166 -16.43 21.15 -11.33
C LYS A 166 -17.14 20.60 -10.11
N ASP A 167 -18.34 20.08 -10.30
CA ASP A 167 -19.07 19.42 -9.22
C ASP A 167 -18.18 18.30 -8.67
N LEU A 168 -17.96 18.30 -7.35
CA LEU A 168 -17.12 17.29 -6.71
C LEU A 168 -17.72 15.88 -6.87
N ASN A 169 -19.03 15.81 -7.11
CA ASN A 169 -19.80 14.60 -7.40
C ASN A 169 -19.70 14.11 -8.86
N ASP A 170 -19.43 15.01 -9.83
CA ASP A 170 -19.30 14.67 -11.26
C ASP A 170 -17.92 14.11 -11.64
N ILE A 171 -17.00 14.05 -10.67
CA ILE A 171 -15.73 13.38 -10.86
C ILE A 171 -16.02 11.87 -11.01
N ALA A 172 -16.22 11.42 -12.25
CA ALA A 172 -16.52 10.04 -12.59
C ALA A 172 -15.66 9.08 -11.76
N LYS A 173 -16.30 8.36 -10.83
CA LYS A 173 -15.66 7.35 -10.00
C LYS A 173 -15.03 6.34 -10.95
N VAL A 174 -13.72 6.45 -11.15
CA VAL A 174 -12.98 5.45 -11.92
C VAL A 174 -12.84 4.27 -10.99
N GLU A 175 -13.75 3.32 -11.14
CA GLU A 175 -13.67 2.02 -10.49
C GLU A 175 -12.47 1.28 -11.09
N LEU A 176 -11.34 1.36 -10.41
CA LEU A 176 -10.21 0.51 -10.71
C LEU A 176 -10.57 -0.89 -10.22
N GLU A 177 -10.68 -1.85 -11.15
CA GLU A 177 -10.86 -3.26 -10.80
C GLU A 177 -9.74 -3.65 -9.80
N PRO A 178 -10.07 -4.30 -8.66
CA PRO A 178 -9.06 -4.72 -7.70
C PRO A 178 -8.10 -5.71 -8.36
N GLU A 179 -6.85 -5.73 -7.89
CA GLU A 179 -5.84 -6.67 -8.36
C GLU A 179 -6.37 -8.12 -8.22
N PRO A 180 -6.17 -8.99 -9.22
CA PRO A 180 -6.52 -10.40 -9.10
C PRO A 180 -5.77 -11.04 -7.93
N GLN A 181 -6.50 -11.79 -7.11
CA GLN A 181 -5.95 -12.43 -5.92
C GLN A 181 -5.01 -13.59 -6.28
N LEU A 182 -4.01 -13.81 -5.42
CA LEU A 182 -3.18 -15.00 -5.48
C LEU A 182 -4.00 -16.23 -5.11
N THR A 183 -3.68 -17.35 -5.74
CA THR A 183 -4.25 -18.64 -5.34
C THR A 183 -3.67 -19.09 -4.00
N ALA A 184 -4.43 -19.82 -3.20
CA ALA A 184 -4.00 -20.31 -1.90
C ALA A 184 -2.74 -21.18 -1.99
N ASP A 185 -2.58 -21.93 -3.08
CA ASP A 185 -1.39 -22.76 -3.32
C ASP A 185 -0.15 -21.87 -3.56
N GLN A 186 -0.28 -20.80 -4.35
CA GLN A 186 0.81 -19.84 -4.57
C GLN A 186 1.19 -19.11 -3.27
N ILE A 187 0.21 -18.76 -2.43
CA ILE A 187 0.46 -18.13 -1.14
C ILE A 187 1.25 -19.09 -0.24
N SER A 188 0.82 -20.35 -0.15
CA SER A 188 1.52 -21.37 0.64
C SER A 188 2.95 -21.62 0.14
N GLU A 189 3.15 -21.69 -1.18
CA GLU A 189 4.50 -21.82 -1.75
C GLU A 189 5.39 -20.61 -1.42
N LEU A 190 4.82 -19.41 -1.46
CA LEU A 190 5.54 -18.18 -1.13
C LEU A 190 5.89 -18.13 0.35
N GLU A 191 4.95 -18.46 1.25
CA GLU A 191 5.18 -18.55 2.70
C GLU A 191 6.32 -19.51 3.03
N ASN A 192 6.33 -20.69 2.40
CA ASN A 192 7.39 -21.68 2.56
C ASN A 192 8.76 -21.16 2.08
N LYS A 193 8.79 -20.41 0.97
CA LYS A 193 10.04 -19.82 0.44
C LYS A 193 10.57 -18.69 1.33
N ILE A 194 9.69 -17.89 1.92
CA ILE A 194 10.09 -16.81 2.84
C ILE A 194 10.50 -17.38 4.21
N GLY A 195 9.79 -18.42 4.69
CA GLY A 195 10.09 -19.10 5.94
C GLY A 195 9.88 -18.24 7.20
N ALA A 196 8.93 -17.31 7.17
CA ALA A 196 8.72 -16.32 8.24
C ALA A 196 7.26 -16.25 8.74
N GLY A 197 6.53 -17.37 8.69
CA GLY A 197 5.12 -17.43 9.09
C GLY A 197 4.16 -17.13 7.95
N LEU A 198 2.96 -16.64 8.29
CA LEU A 198 1.91 -16.30 7.33
C LEU A 198 2.25 -15.01 6.56
N ILE A 199 1.70 -14.86 5.36
CA ILE A 199 1.91 -13.67 4.53
C ILE A 199 1.49 -12.38 5.25
N GLU A 200 0.43 -12.42 6.07
CA GLU A 200 -0.04 -11.27 6.83
C GLU A 200 0.93 -10.85 7.94
N GLU A 201 1.61 -11.81 8.58
CA GLU A 201 2.66 -11.52 9.56
C GLU A 201 3.87 -10.87 8.85
N VAL A 202 4.21 -11.34 7.65
CA VAL A 202 5.28 -10.75 6.83
C VAL A 202 4.97 -9.30 6.47
N ILE A 203 3.70 -8.96 6.22
CA ILE A 203 3.27 -7.57 6.00
C ILE A 203 3.47 -6.75 7.28
N GLN A 204 3.03 -7.24 8.44
CA GLN A 204 3.24 -6.53 9.71
C GLN A 204 4.73 -6.29 10.01
N VAL A 205 5.58 -7.28 9.73
CA VAL A 205 7.05 -7.15 9.86
C VAL A 205 7.57 -6.08 8.90
N ALA A 206 7.09 -6.04 7.65
CA ALA A 206 7.51 -5.03 6.68
C ALA A 206 7.07 -3.60 7.07
N GLU A 207 5.86 -3.44 7.64
CA GLU A 207 5.41 -2.17 8.20
C GLU A 207 6.22 -1.76 9.42
N GLY A 208 6.54 -2.71 10.29
CA GLY A 208 7.41 -2.52 11.45
C GLY A 208 8.80 -2.06 11.03
N GLU A 209 9.39 -2.70 10.01
CA GLU A 209 10.68 -2.33 9.45
C GLU A 209 10.65 -0.92 8.86
N LEU A 210 9.59 -0.56 8.13
CA LEU A 210 9.45 0.80 7.57
C LEU A 210 9.46 1.87 8.67
N LYS A 211 8.76 1.62 9.78
CA LYS A 211 8.77 2.49 10.97
C LYS A 211 10.15 2.48 11.64
N LEU A 212 10.77 1.32 11.76
CA LEU A 212 12.10 1.14 12.36
C LEU A 212 13.16 1.93 11.60
N VAL A 213 13.13 1.92 10.27
CA VAL A 213 14.04 2.69 9.43
C VAL A 213 13.95 4.19 9.74
N ASP A 214 12.75 4.73 9.99
CA ASP A 214 12.59 6.14 10.37
C ASP A 214 13.22 6.43 11.73
N VAL A 215 13.07 5.52 12.70
CA VAL A 215 13.67 5.63 14.04
C VAL A 215 15.20 5.49 13.98
N MET A 216 15.71 4.50 13.25
CA MET A 216 17.15 4.26 13.06
C MET A 216 17.84 5.43 12.37
N LYS A 217 17.13 6.10 11.45
CA LYS A 217 17.61 7.33 10.82
C LYS A 217 17.74 8.47 11.83
N GLN A 218 16.79 8.62 12.75
CA GLN A 218 16.86 9.63 13.82
C GLN A 218 17.97 9.32 14.81
N ALA A 219 18.12 8.05 15.19
CA ALA A 219 19.11 7.57 16.16
C ALA A 219 20.54 7.47 15.59
N LYS A 220 20.72 7.59 14.27
CA LYS A 220 22.01 7.52 13.58
C LYS A 220 22.92 6.38 14.06
N VAL A 221 22.37 5.17 14.08
CA VAL A 221 22.99 3.97 14.67
C VAL A 221 24.31 3.53 13.99
N TRP A 222 24.69 4.17 12.88
CA TRP A 222 25.96 3.95 12.20
C TRP A 222 27.11 4.83 12.71
N GLU A 223 26.85 5.78 13.62
CA GLU A 223 27.88 6.55 14.28
C GLU A 223 28.56 5.73 15.39
N ASP A 224 29.76 6.13 15.80
CA ASP A 224 30.47 5.49 16.90
C ASP A 224 29.70 5.64 18.21
N LEU A 225 29.97 4.74 19.16
CA LEU A 225 29.33 4.74 20.47
C LEU A 225 29.48 6.10 21.16
N GLU A 226 28.35 6.74 21.49
CA GLU A 226 28.31 8.06 22.15
C GLU A 226 29.04 8.05 23.49
N GLU A 227 28.85 6.99 24.28
CA GLU A 227 29.46 6.82 25.60
C GLU A 227 30.16 5.47 25.72
N LYS A 228 31.49 5.49 25.84
CA LYS A 228 32.24 4.27 26.14
C LYS A 228 31.92 3.80 27.57
N PRO A 229 31.74 2.49 27.78
CA PRO A 229 31.45 1.97 29.11
C PRO A 229 32.61 2.26 30.07
N VAL A 230 32.27 2.51 31.34
CA VAL A 230 33.26 2.61 32.42
C VAL A 230 33.97 1.26 32.58
N GLU A 231 35.27 1.30 32.89
CA GLU A 231 36.05 0.10 33.17
C GLU A 231 35.41 -0.69 34.33
N GLY A 232 35.12 -1.98 34.11
CA GLY A 232 34.43 -2.84 35.08
C GLY A 232 32.89 -2.86 34.97
N GLN A 233 32.25 -2.06 34.12
CA GLN A 233 30.79 -2.06 33.94
C GLN A 233 30.24 -3.43 33.46
N TRP A 234 31.01 -4.11 32.59
CA TRP A 234 30.62 -5.39 31.99
C TRP A 234 31.42 -6.59 32.53
N THR A 235 32.18 -6.41 33.62
CA THR A 235 32.82 -7.53 34.33
C THR A 235 31.84 -8.15 35.30
N TYR A 236 31.28 -9.30 34.92
CA TYR A 236 30.40 -10.09 35.78
C TYR A 236 31.18 -11.07 36.63
N PHE A 237 30.48 -11.85 37.46
CA PHE A 237 31.06 -12.93 38.26
C PHE A 237 31.57 -14.07 37.36
N GLU A 238 32.77 -13.91 36.82
CA GLU A 238 33.49 -15.01 36.18
C GLU A 238 33.83 -16.07 37.24
N ARG A 239 33.56 -17.34 36.95
CA ARG A 239 34.06 -18.46 37.78
C ARG A 239 35.54 -18.68 37.50
N ASN A 240 36.38 -17.69 37.77
CA ASN A 240 37.82 -17.93 37.89
C ASN A 240 38.06 -18.47 39.29
N SER A 241 37.91 -19.79 39.43
CA SER A 241 38.45 -20.53 40.57
C SER A 241 39.97 -20.35 40.55
N ALA A 242 40.49 -19.60 41.53
CA ALA A 242 41.90 -19.62 41.88
C ALA A 242 42.29 -21.00 42.42
#